data_AF-A0A849QX71-F1
#
_entry.id   AF-A0A849QX71-F1
#
_cell.length_a   1.000
_cell.length_b   1.000
_cell.length_c   1.000
_cell.angle_alpha   90.00
_cell.angle_beta   90.00
_cell.angle_gamma   90.00
#
_symmetry.space_group_name_H-M   'P 1'
#
loop_
_entity.id
_entity.type
_entity.pdbx_description
1 polymer ?
#
loop_
_entity_poly.entity_id
_entity_poly.type
_entity_poly.pdbx_seq_one_letter_code
_entity_poly.pdbx_strand_id
1 'polypeptide(L)'
;MKKMKRQFAIVMIATILLSVLTVIPVMSQSKDENVTHFIPEVDKATGICKMLYFSTEEEFITQGPEPADGNPIISDGDLLGPGCVVFARNKKLLEKFDTESDLGLDAADVLNEERFLVAFSTSLDDPNGQFTAGDLLVTNGAVIPNIALLAKFDIQRADLGLDAVHFIGDVDSIIKFLDQASQVSRDEWLKNLPEMLERYDIDIWFSTEGTAPTPEAPQFLDGDLLSARTGTIVVANADLLPSSVPAGIPDRGVDFGLDAVISDRDGNKGQIYFSTEILYEGRPSFTDGDVLLFGNGVVCTNDDLVQCFEPKTKELGLDALAIPREAELKPQITHFNQVSVSKISTSGLAYSIEQPFGQWIQIHGYLLPEIEEFRVVYCAADKWPCSGPDIDGIEVVSAQNWHVAASDGWGTCDGDKHWFSDTDGWFNASEYRTLRDCTSDLPLTMWNSMTAPDPDGLYIVWLQYRREGIEYREPYNHYIQLDNTRPEDLAIAPKNGTICGEFIPADMPIMVQGHFYDTHFRSYRLELSGGDPWAIKYYDQINHYDNLTDNVGSEGTIGPGMVDLYDVDVNDLPAESIDDCAYEVELWTWDRTIRGYDFDEPNDDRPIWFGGWSNKTGFTFDYTP
;
A
#
# COMPACT_ATOMS: atom_id res chain seq x y z
N MET A 1 50.33 82.82 -36.43
CA MET A 1 50.13 81.39 -36.11
C MET A 1 49.37 81.22 -34.80
N LYS A 2 48.04 81.32 -34.78
CA LYS A 2 47.21 81.09 -33.57
C LYS A 2 45.70 81.05 -33.88
N LYS A 3 45.32 80.36 -34.96
CA LYS A 3 43.91 80.13 -35.34
C LYS A 3 43.65 78.71 -35.88
N MET A 4 44.44 77.74 -35.45
CA MET A 4 44.34 76.33 -35.87
C MET A 4 44.51 75.34 -34.69
N LYS A 5 44.17 75.76 -33.46
CA LYS A 5 44.22 74.91 -32.24
C LYS A 5 42.95 74.96 -31.39
N ARG A 6 41.80 75.36 -31.97
CA ARG A 6 40.51 75.37 -31.26
C ARG A 6 39.36 74.62 -31.95
N GLN A 7 39.59 74.04 -33.12
CA GLN A 7 38.62 73.16 -33.79
C GLN A 7 38.94 71.66 -33.66
N PHE A 8 40.11 71.29 -33.13
CA PHE A 8 40.46 69.89 -32.84
C PHE A 8 40.21 69.45 -31.38
N ALA A 9 39.81 70.37 -30.50
CA ALA A 9 39.50 70.04 -29.09
C ALA A 9 38.00 69.86 -28.82
N ILE A 10 37.12 70.27 -29.74
CA ILE A 10 35.66 70.08 -29.61
C ILE A 10 35.19 68.84 -30.41
N VAL A 11 35.92 68.45 -31.45
CA VAL A 11 35.64 67.23 -32.22
C VAL A 11 36.16 65.96 -31.54
N MET A 12 37.04 66.05 -30.53
CA MET A 12 37.54 64.85 -29.82
C MET A 12 36.82 64.55 -28.48
N ILE A 13 36.02 65.49 -27.97
CA ILE A 13 35.19 65.28 -26.76
C ILE A 13 33.75 64.87 -27.15
N ALA A 14 33.28 65.22 -28.35
CA ALA A 14 31.99 64.74 -28.86
C ALA A 14 32.01 63.27 -29.34
N THR A 15 33.18 62.69 -29.64
CA THR A 15 33.31 61.29 -30.10
C THR A 15 33.58 60.30 -28.96
N ILE A 16 33.85 60.80 -27.73
CA ILE A 16 34.04 59.96 -26.53
C ILE A 16 32.80 60.01 -25.61
N LEU A 17 31.91 60.99 -25.76
CA LEU A 17 30.60 61.01 -25.08
C LEU A 17 29.43 60.45 -25.92
N LEU A 18 29.64 60.10 -27.19
CA LEU A 18 28.63 59.51 -28.09
C LEU A 18 28.90 58.02 -28.41
N SER A 19 29.71 57.35 -27.59
CA SER A 19 30.02 55.92 -27.68
C SER A 19 29.71 55.15 -26.38
N VAL A 20 29.00 55.78 -25.43
CA VAL A 20 28.54 55.17 -24.16
C VAL A 20 27.00 55.14 -24.04
N LEU A 21 26.26 55.66 -25.03
CA LEU A 21 24.81 55.43 -25.13
C LEU A 21 24.44 55.23 -26.59
N THR A 22 23.56 54.25 -26.83
CA THR A 22 22.94 53.83 -28.11
C THR A 22 23.66 52.75 -28.92
N VAL A 23 23.74 51.54 -28.37
CA VAL A 23 23.24 50.34 -29.08
C VAL A 23 22.30 49.66 -28.09
N ILE A 24 20.99 49.88 -28.29
CA ILE A 24 19.95 49.00 -27.79
C ILE A 24 19.93 47.84 -28.78
N PRO A 25 20.48 46.66 -28.47
CA PRO A 25 20.03 45.48 -29.17
C PRO A 25 18.57 45.30 -28.77
N VAL A 26 17.75 45.10 -29.79
CA VAL A 26 16.42 44.51 -29.71
C VAL A 26 16.54 43.30 -28.79
N MET A 27 16.14 43.47 -27.54
CA MET A 27 15.76 42.35 -26.68
C MET A 27 14.49 41.79 -27.33
N SER A 28 14.67 40.76 -28.15
CA SER A 28 13.66 39.72 -28.28
C SER A 28 13.35 39.30 -26.85
N GLN A 29 12.20 39.74 -26.34
CA GLN A 29 11.64 39.25 -25.10
C GLN A 29 11.65 37.72 -25.18
N SER A 30 12.41 37.13 -24.28
CA SER A 30 12.15 35.80 -23.80
C SER A 30 10.67 35.76 -23.40
N LYS A 31 9.91 34.97 -24.14
CA LYS A 31 8.82 34.23 -23.52
C LYS A 31 9.45 32.95 -22.99
N ASP A 32 10.21 33.11 -21.92
CA ASP A 32 10.23 32.09 -20.89
C ASP A 32 8.83 32.16 -20.30
N GLU A 33 7.95 31.27 -20.75
CA GLU A 33 6.81 30.90 -19.97
C GLU A 33 7.37 30.25 -18.70
N ASN A 34 7.49 31.07 -17.66
CA ASN A 34 7.48 30.63 -16.27
C ASN A 34 6.17 29.87 -16.04
N VAL A 35 6.13 28.62 -16.49
CA VAL A 35 5.39 27.58 -15.79
C VAL A 35 6.40 27.01 -14.82
N THR A 36 6.44 27.60 -13.63
CA THR A 36 7.00 26.94 -12.45
C THR A 36 6.13 25.72 -12.16
N HIS A 37 6.36 24.62 -12.87
CA HIS A 37 6.12 23.31 -12.30
C HIS A 37 7.12 23.18 -11.15
N PHE A 38 6.62 23.32 -9.94
CA PHE A 38 7.32 22.90 -8.74
C PHE A 38 7.52 21.39 -8.84
N ILE A 39 8.67 20.98 -9.38
CA ILE A 39 9.28 19.71 -9.03
C ILE A 39 10.30 20.09 -7.95
N PRO A 40 10.18 19.61 -6.71
CA PRO A 40 11.26 19.80 -5.74
C PRO A 40 12.54 19.23 -6.36
N GLU A 41 13.64 19.96 -6.25
CA GLU A 41 14.99 19.53 -6.65
C GLU A 41 15.32 18.18 -5.99
N VAL A 42 14.97 17.08 -6.63
CA VAL A 42 15.64 15.80 -6.44
C VAL A 42 17.01 15.98 -7.09
N ASP A 43 18.03 15.99 -6.24
CA ASP A 43 19.42 16.13 -6.61
C ASP A 43 19.74 15.18 -7.78
N LYS A 44 19.97 15.74 -8.97
CA LYS A 44 20.25 15.03 -10.22
C LYS A 44 21.60 14.33 -10.14
N ALA A 45 21.63 13.18 -9.49
CA ALA A 45 22.57 12.06 -9.65
C ALA A 45 22.45 11.02 -8.51
N THR A 46 21.82 11.36 -7.36
CA THR A 46 21.87 10.50 -6.16
C THR A 46 20.50 10.14 -5.57
N GLY A 47 19.42 10.78 -6.03
CA GLY A 47 18.07 10.52 -5.51
C GLY A 47 17.42 9.26 -6.07
N ILE A 48 17.53 9.05 -7.39
CA ILE A 48 16.78 7.99 -8.07
C ILE A 48 17.15 6.59 -7.59
N CYS A 49 18.44 6.31 -7.37
CA CYS A 49 18.95 5.02 -6.93
C CYS A 49 18.36 4.55 -5.59
N LYS A 50 17.94 5.51 -4.74
CA LYS A 50 17.35 5.22 -3.43
C LYS A 50 15.86 4.92 -3.49
N MET A 51 15.24 5.11 -4.66
CA MET A 51 13.81 4.94 -4.89
C MET A 51 13.52 3.71 -5.76
N LEU A 52 14.53 3.02 -6.28
CA LEU A 52 14.34 1.89 -7.19
C LEU A 52 13.93 0.63 -6.44
N TYR A 53 13.07 -0.16 -7.08
CA TYR A 53 13.00 -1.59 -6.88
C TYR A 53 13.84 -2.28 -7.94
N PHE A 54 14.50 -3.37 -7.58
CA PHE A 54 15.34 -4.11 -8.50
C PHE A 54 15.53 -5.57 -8.08
N SER A 55 15.93 -6.41 -9.01
CA SER A 55 16.53 -7.73 -8.71
C SER A 55 17.97 -7.76 -9.18
N THR A 56 18.75 -8.69 -8.65
CA THR A 56 20.14 -8.95 -9.05
C THR A 56 20.20 -10.25 -9.83
N GLU A 57 21.14 -10.36 -10.77
CA GLU A 57 21.40 -11.58 -11.55
C GLU A 57 21.96 -12.71 -10.68
N GLU A 58 22.69 -12.35 -9.63
CA GLU A 58 23.39 -13.32 -8.79
C GLU A 58 22.81 -13.36 -7.37
N GLU A 59 22.49 -14.57 -6.89
CA GLU A 59 22.15 -14.79 -5.48
C GLU A 59 23.29 -14.37 -4.55
N PHE A 60 22.98 -13.77 -3.40
CA PHE A 60 23.99 -13.39 -2.42
C PHE A 60 23.51 -13.51 -0.97
N ILE A 61 24.47 -13.44 -0.04
CA ILE A 61 24.20 -13.44 1.40
C ILE A 61 24.41 -12.02 1.93
N THR A 62 23.34 -11.36 2.39
CA THR A 62 23.45 -10.05 3.03
C THR A 62 24.20 -10.14 4.37
N GLN A 63 25.06 -9.16 4.66
CA GLN A 63 25.70 -9.02 5.98
C GLN A 63 24.99 -7.97 6.88
N GLY A 64 23.97 -7.31 6.35
CA GLY A 64 23.14 -6.33 7.05
C GLY A 64 22.47 -5.38 6.06
N PRO A 65 21.25 -4.89 6.34
CA PRO A 65 20.38 -5.24 7.48
C PRO A 65 19.82 -6.67 7.37
N GLU A 66 19.47 -7.27 8.52
CA GLU A 66 18.78 -8.56 8.54
C GLU A 66 17.37 -8.41 7.91
N PRO A 67 17.01 -9.22 6.90
CA PRO A 67 15.67 -9.18 6.31
C PRO A 67 14.58 -9.49 7.34
N ALA A 68 13.37 -8.96 7.12
CA ALA A 68 12.27 -9.06 8.08
C ALA A 68 11.81 -10.50 8.39
N ASP A 69 12.09 -11.45 7.49
CA ASP A 69 11.81 -12.87 7.67
C ASP A 69 12.97 -13.65 8.34
N GLY A 70 14.08 -12.98 8.64
CA GLY A 70 15.28 -13.57 9.23
C GLY A 70 16.12 -14.42 8.28
N ASN A 71 15.79 -14.49 6.98
CA ASN A 71 16.58 -15.23 6.00
C ASN A 71 17.64 -14.33 5.35
N PRO A 72 18.95 -14.54 5.59
CA PRO A 72 20.00 -13.67 5.07
C PRO A 72 20.36 -13.96 3.60
N ILE A 73 19.78 -14.99 2.99
CA ILE A 73 19.97 -15.27 1.56
C ILE A 73 19.02 -14.35 0.79
N ILE A 74 19.58 -13.60 -0.15
CA ILE A 74 18.87 -12.82 -1.16
C ILE A 74 18.98 -13.59 -2.46
N SER A 75 17.84 -13.96 -3.01
CA SER A 75 17.75 -14.68 -4.27
C SER A 75 17.81 -13.73 -5.47
N ASP A 76 18.22 -14.25 -6.64
CA ASP A 76 18.05 -13.60 -7.96
C ASP A 76 16.56 -13.44 -8.34
N GLY A 77 15.67 -14.16 -7.65
CA GLY A 77 14.23 -14.02 -7.74
C GLY A 77 13.61 -13.00 -6.78
N ASP A 78 14.37 -12.41 -5.86
CA ASP A 78 13.85 -11.47 -4.85
C ASP A 78 13.79 -10.05 -5.38
N LEU A 79 12.64 -9.39 -5.25
CA LEU A 79 12.49 -7.98 -5.56
C LEU A 79 12.93 -7.15 -4.35
N LEU A 80 14.06 -6.47 -4.48
CA LEU A 80 14.65 -5.56 -3.51
C LEU A 80 14.09 -4.16 -3.69
N GLY A 81 14.08 -3.37 -2.61
CA GLY A 81 13.49 -2.04 -2.63
C GLY A 81 14.23 -0.98 -1.81
N PRO A 82 13.67 0.25 -1.79
CA PRO A 82 14.23 1.37 -1.06
C PRO A 82 14.55 1.06 0.40
N GLY A 83 15.69 1.58 0.88
CA GLY A 83 16.08 1.42 2.29
C GLY A 83 16.63 0.04 2.64
N CYS A 84 17.10 -0.73 1.66
CA CYS A 84 17.75 -2.03 1.86
C CYS A 84 16.78 -3.08 2.42
N VAL A 85 15.58 -3.08 1.86
CA VAL A 85 14.49 -3.97 2.25
C VAL A 85 14.26 -4.98 1.13
N VAL A 86 14.02 -6.23 1.51
CA VAL A 86 13.44 -7.22 0.61
C VAL A 86 11.96 -6.89 0.48
N PHE A 87 11.58 -6.24 -0.61
CA PHE A 87 10.21 -5.81 -0.85
C PHE A 87 9.28 -7.00 -1.10
N ALA A 88 9.74 -7.95 -1.91
CA ALA A 88 9.06 -9.21 -2.11
C ALA A 88 10.07 -10.34 -2.30
N ARG A 89 9.86 -11.45 -1.60
CA ARG A 89 10.53 -12.70 -1.93
C ARG A 89 10.00 -13.26 -3.25
N ASN A 90 10.79 -14.04 -3.99
CA ASN A 90 10.30 -14.71 -5.21
C ASN A 90 9.00 -15.51 -4.94
N LYS A 91 8.99 -16.27 -3.84
CA LYS A 91 7.80 -16.98 -3.35
C LYS A 91 6.57 -16.07 -3.15
N LYS A 92 6.77 -14.83 -2.70
CA LYS A 92 5.67 -13.88 -2.48
C LYS A 92 5.12 -13.35 -3.80
N LEU A 93 5.98 -13.13 -4.80
CA LEU A 93 5.56 -12.78 -6.16
C LEU A 93 4.75 -13.92 -6.80
N LEU A 94 5.19 -15.16 -6.58
CA LEU A 94 4.59 -16.37 -7.13
C LEU A 94 3.38 -16.94 -6.36
N GLU A 95 2.96 -16.31 -5.25
CA GLU A 95 1.94 -16.85 -4.33
C GLU A 95 0.62 -17.23 -5.03
N LYS A 96 0.23 -16.52 -6.09
CA LYS A 96 -1.01 -16.81 -6.84
C LYS A 96 -0.93 -18.01 -7.79
N PHE A 97 0.26 -18.51 -8.04
CA PHE A 97 0.50 -19.62 -8.97
C PHE A 97 0.83 -20.92 -8.23
N ASP A 98 0.73 -20.95 -6.89
CA ASP A 98 1.00 -22.12 -6.05
C ASP A 98 2.41 -22.71 -6.30
N THR A 99 3.39 -21.85 -6.61
CA THR A 99 4.78 -22.25 -6.85
C THR A 99 5.64 -21.95 -5.62
N GLU A 100 6.34 -22.98 -5.14
CA GLU A 100 7.20 -22.93 -3.95
C GLU A 100 8.70 -22.88 -4.30
N SER A 101 9.03 -23.06 -5.58
CA SER A 101 10.39 -22.95 -6.10
C SER A 101 10.74 -21.50 -6.37
N ASP A 102 12.01 -21.18 -6.14
CA ASP A 102 12.58 -19.95 -6.69
C ASP A 102 12.78 -20.12 -8.20
N LEU A 103 12.24 -19.18 -8.98
CA LEU A 103 12.27 -19.21 -10.43
C LEU A 103 13.06 -18.05 -11.05
N GLY A 104 13.78 -17.27 -10.23
CA GLY A 104 14.46 -16.06 -10.68
C GLY A 104 13.48 -14.94 -11.06
N LEU A 105 14.02 -13.78 -11.45
CA LEU A 105 13.23 -12.62 -11.84
C LEU A 105 13.92 -11.84 -12.97
N ASP A 106 13.47 -12.04 -14.22
CA ASP A 106 14.07 -11.40 -15.42
C ASP A 106 13.43 -10.06 -15.79
N ALA A 107 12.31 -9.70 -15.17
CA ALA A 107 11.70 -8.41 -15.41
C ALA A 107 10.77 -8.06 -14.26
N ALA A 108 10.66 -6.79 -13.92
CA ALA A 108 9.67 -6.33 -12.96
C ALA A 108 9.18 -4.91 -13.25
N ASP A 109 7.93 -4.68 -12.91
CA ASP A 109 7.30 -3.37 -12.91
C ASP A 109 6.36 -3.27 -11.69
N VAL A 110 6.74 -2.42 -10.72
CA VAL A 110 5.96 -2.17 -9.50
C VAL A 110 4.90 -1.12 -9.79
N LEU A 111 3.65 -1.57 -9.91
CA LEU A 111 2.52 -0.74 -10.35
C LEU A 111 1.77 -0.10 -9.19
N ASN A 112 1.64 -0.82 -8.06
CA ASN A 112 1.00 -0.30 -6.85
C ASN A 112 1.49 -1.05 -5.61
N GLU A 113 2.30 -0.40 -4.78
CA GLU A 113 2.83 -0.98 -3.54
C GLU A 113 1.73 -1.33 -2.53
N GLU A 114 0.76 -0.43 -2.30
CA GLU A 114 -0.32 -0.60 -1.31
C GLU A 114 -1.20 -1.82 -1.61
N ARG A 115 -1.43 -2.09 -2.90
CA ARG A 115 -2.19 -3.26 -3.40
C ARG A 115 -1.31 -4.47 -3.65
N PHE A 116 0.00 -4.33 -3.48
CA PHE A 116 1.00 -5.33 -3.85
C PHE A 116 0.79 -5.81 -5.31
N LEU A 117 0.60 -4.88 -6.23
CA LEU A 117 0.42 -5.15 -7.66
C LEU A 117 1.75 -4.96 -8.38
N VAL A 118 2.36 -6.08 -8.75
CA VAL A 118 3.64 -6.14 -9.46
C VAL A 118 3.43 -6.98 -10.72
N ALA A 119 3.86 -6.46 -11.87
CA ALA A 119 3.99 -7.24 -13.09
C ALA A 119 5.45 -7.69 -13.23
N PHE A 120 5.71 -8.93 -13.61
CA PHE A 120 7.05 -9.49 -13.59
C PHE A 120 7.21 -10.68 -14.55
N SER A 121 8.44 -11.13 -14.78
CA SER A 121 8.78 -12.35 -15.51
C SER A 121 9.77 -13.18 -14.71
N THR A 122 9.85 -14.48 -15.01
CA THR A 122 10.77 -15.43 -14.37
C THR A 122 11.73 -16.04 -15.38
N SER A 123 12.92 -16.38 -14.90
CA SER A 123 14.01 -17.03 -15.65
C SER A 123 13.76 -18.50 -15.92
N LEU A 124 12.89 -19.13 -15.12
CA LEU A 124 12.57 -20.54 -15.23
C LEU A 124 11.07 -20.79 -15.45
N ASP A 125 10.78 -21.86 -16.19
CA ASP A 125 9.42 -22.37 -16.36
C ASP A 125 8.80 -22.79 -15.02
N ASP A 126 7.49 -22.60 -14.87
CA ASP A 126 6.75 -23.18 -13.76
C ASP A 126 6.84 -24.71 -13.80
N PRO A 127 7.25 -25.39 -12.71
CA PRO A 127 7.29 -26.85 -12.65
C PRO A 127 5.94 -27.53 -12.91
N ASN A 128 4.82 -26.82 -12.69
CA ASN A 128 3.47 -27.32 -12.95
C ASN A 128 2.95 -26.97 -14.36
N GLY A 129 3.70 -26.21 -15.14
CA GLY A 129 3.39 -25.84 -16.52
C GLY A 129 2.26 -24.81 -16.66
N GLN A 130 2.04 -23.97 -15.64
CA GLN A 130 1.02 -22.91 -15.68
C GLN A 130 1.47 -21.71 -16.54
N PHE A 131 2.77 -21.44 -16.57
CA PHE A 131 3.44 -20.42 -17.38
C PHE A 131 4.84 -20.91 -17.77
N THR A 132 5.45 -20.23 -18.75
CA THR A 132 6.84 -20.47 -19.17
C THR A 132 7.73 -19.29 -18.81
N ALA A 133 9.05 -19.49 -18.82
CA ALA A 133 10.01 -18.40 -18.70
C ALA A 133 9.71 -17.31 -19.74
N GLY A 134 9.87 -16.04 -19.36
CA GLY A 134 9.52 -14.90 -20.20
C GLY A 134 8.03 -14.53 -20.22
N ASP A 135 7.09 -15.38 -19.79
CA ASP A 135 5.69 -14.97 -19.72
C ASP A 135 5.53 -13.81 -18.72
N LEU A 136 4.74 -12.79 -19.08
CA LEU A 136 4.46 -11.66 -18.20
C LEU A 136 3.40 -12.06 -17.17
N LEU A 137 3.85 -12.23 -15.93
CA LEU A 137 3.07 -12.56 -14.75
C LEU A 137 2.66 -11.30 -13.99
N VAL A 138 1.60 -11.42 -13.20
CA VAL A 138 1.15 -10.34 -12.31
C VAL A 138 0.72 -10.95 -10.99
N THR A 139 1.03 -10.29 -9.87
CA THR A 139 0.68 -10.77 -8.51
C THR A 139 -0.82 -10.90 -8.24
N ASN A 140 -1.68 -10.45 -9.15
CA ASN A 140 -3.12 -10.71 -9.13
C ASN A 140 -3.52 -12.04 -9.81
N GLY A 141 -2.57 -12.81 -10.33
CA GLY A 141 -2.76 -14.09 -11.00
C GLY A 141 -2.86 -14.02 -12.53
N ALA A 142 -2.68 -12.86 -13.15
CA ALA A 142 -2.67 -12.76 -14.61
C ALA A 142 -1.40 -13.39 -15.20
N VAL A 143 -1.55 -14.05 -16.36
CA VAL A 143 -0.46 -14.61 -17.17
C VAL A 143 -0.66 -14.16 -18.61
N ILE A 144 0.23 -13.33 -19.12
CA ILE A 144 0.26 -12.86 -20.51
C ILE A 144 1.45 -13.53 -21.21
N PRO A 145 1.21 -14.42 -22.18
CA PRO A 145 2.31 -15.12 -22.83
C PRO A 145 3.28 -14.18 -23.54
N ASN A 146 4.60 -14.39 -23.47
CA ASN A 146 5.56 -13.52 -24.18
C ASN A 146 5.28 -13.40 -25.68
N ILE A 147 4.86 -14.52 -26.29
CA ILE A 147 4.47 -14.60 -27.68
C ILE A 147 3.27 -13.71 -28.04
N ALA A 148 2.44 -13.33 -27.06
CA ALA A 148 1.37 -12.36 -27.26
C ALA A 148 1.90 -10.92 -27.32
N LEU A 149 2.98 -10.59 -26.59
CA LEU A 149 3.68 -9.29 -26.68
C LEU A 149 4.25 -9.07 -28.09
N LEU A 150 4.69 -10.16 -28.73
CA LEU A 150 5.28 -10.15 -30.07
C LEU A 150 4.25 -10.20 -31.21
N ALA A 151 2.94 -10.21 -30.91
CA ALA A 151 1.89 -10.46 -31.90
C ALA A 151 1.86 -9.47 -33.08
N LYS A 152 2.34 -8.24 -32.91
CA LYS A 152 2.40 -7.21 -33.97
C LYS A 152 3.71 -7.20 -34.77
N PHE A 153 4.72 -7.96 -34.37
CA PHE A 153 6.02 -8.00 -35.07
C PHE A 153 6.07 -8.96 -36.26
N ASP A 154 5.02 -9.77 -36.48
CA ASP A 154 4.89 -10.72 -37.62
C ASP A 154 6.07 -11.72 -37.76
N ILE A 155 6.69 -12.08 -36.64
CA ILE A 155 7.73 -13.12 -36.59
C ILE A 155 7.10 -14.51 -36.45
N GLN A 156 7.81 -15.56 -36.92
CA GLN A 156 7.39 -16.92 -36.63
C GLN A 156 7.43 -17.13 -35.12
N ARG A 157 6.23 -17.26 -34.53
CA ARG A 157 5.95 -17.56 -33.12
C ARG A 157 7.08 -18.32 -32.44
N ALA A 158 7.91 -17.58 -31.71
CA ALA A 158 8.99 -18.07 -30.88
C ALA A 158 8.77 -17.52 -29.48
N ASP A 159 9.09 -18.36 -28.50
CA ASP A 159 9.29 -17.95 -27.12
C ASP A 159 10.71 -17.39 -27.04
N LEU A 160 10.85 -16.12 -26.68
CA LEU A 160 12.11 -15.36 -26.74
C LEU A 160 12.54 -14.82 -25.36
N GLY A 161 11.91 -15.27 -24.28
CA GLY A 161 12.16 -14.67 -22.97
C GLY A 161 11.59 -13.24 -22.84
N LEU A 162 11.82 -12.63 -21.68
CA LEU A 162 11.44 -11.26 -21.36
C LEU A 162 12.41 -10.71 -20.32
N ASP A 163 13.29 -9.80 -20.72
CA ASP A 163 14.34 -9.29 -19.82
C ASP A 163 14.00 -7.89 -19.29
N ALA A 164 12.94 -7.26 -19.79
CA ALA A 164 12.50 -5.99 -19.25
C ALA A 164 11.02 -5.79 -19.53
N VAL A 165 10.33 -5.12 -18.59
CA VAL A 165 8.93 -4.77 -18.75
C VAL A 165 8.64 -3.43 -18.08
N HIS A 166 7.87 -2.58 -18.75
CA HIS A 166 7.38 -1.32 -18.21
C HIS A 166 6.05 -0.91 -18.85
N PHE A 167 5.00 -0.77 -18.05
CA PHE A 167 3.70 -0.30 -18.50
C PHE A 167 3.68 1.21 -18.74
N ILE A 168 3.06 1.61 -19.86
CA ILE A 168 2.85 3.01 -20.26
C ILE A 168 1.35 3.30 -20.29
N GLY A 169 0.95 4.46 -19.78
CA GLY A 169 -0.42 4.95 -19.75
C GLY A 169 -0.89 5.32 -18.35
N ASP A 170 -2.16 5.73 -18.27
CA ASP A 170 -2.80 6.09 -17.01
C ASP A 170 -2.88 4.88 -16.06
N VAL A 171 -2.48 5.06 -14.80
CA VAL A 171 -2.40 3.98 -13.80
C VAL A 171 -3.76 3.34 -13.53
N ASP A 172 -4.83 4.14 -13.47
CA ASP A 172 -6.17 3.60 -13.25
C ASP A 172 -6.61 2.72 -14.43
N SER A 173 -6.15 3.05 -15.63
CA SER A 173 -6.37 2.27 -16.86
C SER A 173 -5.51 1.00 -16.90
N ILE A 174 -4.26 1.06 -16.45
CA ILE A 174 -3.38 -0.12 -16.28
C ILE A 174 -3.99 -1.08 -15.25
N ILE A 175 -4.42 -0.59 -14.08
CA ILE A 175 -5.05 -1.42 -13.04
C ILE A 175 -6.32 -2.09 -13.59
N LYS A 176 -7.20 -1.35 -14.27
CA LYS A 176 -8.40 -1.94 -14.87
C LYS A 176 -8.08 -2.96 -15.97
N PHE A 177 -7.01 -2.74 -16.73
CA PHE A 177 -6.51 -3.71 -17.70
C PHE A 177 -6.05 -4.98 -16.99
N LEU A 178 -5.28 -4.87 -15.91
CA LEU A 178 -4.76 -6.00 -15.15
C LEU A 178 -5.83 -6.78 -14.39
N ASP A 179 -6.84 -6.09 -13.87
CA ASP A 179 -8.02 -6.74 -13.28
C ASP A 179 -8.72 -7.60 -14.33
N GLN A 180 -8.89 -7.09 -15.56
CA GLN A 180 -9.43 -7.89 -16.66
C GLN A 180 -8.46 -9.01 -17.06
N ALA A 181 -7.15 -8.73 -17.09
CA ALA A 181 -6.12 -9.66 -17.53
C ALA A 181 -6.13 -10.97 -16.75
N SER A 182 -6.39 -10.90 -15.44
CA SER A 182 -6.51 -12.07 -14.55
C SER A 182 -7.62 -13.05 -14.94
N GLN A 183 -8.57 -12.63 -15.78
CA GLN A 183 -9.73 -13.41 -16.21
C GLN A 183 -9.60 -13.90 -17.66
N VAL A 184 -8.53 -13.53 -18.37
CA VAL A 184 -8.31 -13.85 -19.78
C VAL A 184 -7.46 -15.11 -19.92
N SER A 185 -7.92 -16.05 -20.75
CA SER A 185 -7.19 -17.30 -20.98
C SER A 185 -5.99 -17.11 -21.92
N ARG A 186 -4.98 -18.01 -21.81
CA ARG A 186 -3.81 -18.07 -22.72
C ARG A 186 -4.21 -18.01 -24.20
N ASP A 187 -5.20 -18.82 -24.62
CA ASP A 187 -5.67 -18.87 -26.01
C ASP A 187 -6.33 -17.58 -26.52
N GLU A 188 -6.86 -16.78 -25.59
CA GLU A 188 -7.46 -15.48 -25.87
C GLU A 188 -6.39 -14.40 -26.01
N TRP A 189 -5.35 -14.43 -25.18
CA TRP A 189 -4.22 -13.51 -25.29
C TRP A 189 -3.51 -13.57 -26.63
N LEU A 190 -3.31 -14.79 -27.15
CA LEU A 190 -2.69 -15.04 -28.46
C LEU A 190 -3.44 -14.41 -29.64
N LYS A 191 -4.63 -13.83 -29.41
CA LYS A 191 -5.48 -13.21 -30.43
C LYS A 191 -5.74 -11.72 -30.19
N ASN A 192 -5.73 -11.27 -28.94
CA ASN A 192 -6.41 -10.02 -28.56
C ASN A 192 -5.56 -9.02 -27.75
N LEU A 193 -4.31 -9.33 -27.38
CA LEU A 193 -3.52 -8.43 -26.52
C LEU A 193 -3.43 -7.00 -27.09
N PRO A 194 -3.03 -6.77 -28.36
CA PRO A 194 -2.88 -5.42 -28.87
C PRO A 194 -4.19 -4.62 -28.91
N GLU A 195 -5.30 -5.27 -29.27
CA GLU A 195 -6.63 -4.64 -29.27
C GLU A 195 -7.08 -4.28 -27.84
N MET A 196 -6.63 -5.03 -26.85
CA MET A 196 -6.91 -4.74 -25.45
C MET A 196 -6.05 -3.58 -24.92
N LEU A 197 -4.76 -3.54 -25.26
CA LEU A 197 -3.89 -2.40 -24.96
C LEU A 197 -4.44 -1.10 -25.57
N GLU A 198 -4.92 -1.16 -26.83
CA GLU A 198 -5.55 -0.01 -27.49
C GLU A 198 -6.86 0.43 -26.80
N ARG A 199 -7.69 -0.52 -26.34
CA ARG A 199 -8.95 -0.21 -25.64
C ARG A 199 -8.73 0.56 -24.34
N TYR A 200 -7.71 0.18 -23.59
CA TYR A 200 -7.37 0.80 -22.30
C TYR A 200 -6.45 2.03 -22.47
N ASP A 201 -6.05 2.34 -23.70
CA ASP A 201 -5.08 3.38 -24.04
C ASP A 201 -3.76 3.26 -23.26
N ILE A 202 -3.28 2.02 -23.15
CA ILE A 202 -2.01 1.69 -22.50
C ILE A 202 -1.07 1.02 -23.50
N ASP A 203 0.20 0.90 -23.14
CA ASP A 203 1.20 0.09 -23.85
C ASP A 203 2.04 -0.68 -22.84
N ILE A 204 2.72 -1.72 -23.32
CA ILE A 204 3.74 -2.46 -22.56
C ILE A 204 5.03 -2.31 -23.35
N TRP A 205 5.98 -1.61 -22.76
CA TRP A 205 7.34 -1.55 -23.26
C TRP A 205 8.13 -2.72 -22.70
N PHE A 206 8.91 -3.38 -23.54
CA PHE A 206 9.62 -4.60 -23.16
C PHE A 206 10.87 -4.86 -24.00
N SER A 207 11.76 -5.71 -23.51
CA SER A 207 12.88 -6.31 -24.25
C SER A 207 12.76 -7.84 -24.21
N THR A 208 13.65 -8.57 -24.87
CA THR A 208 13.58 -10.04 -24.94
C THR A 208 14.99 -10.61 -24.88
N GLU A 209 15.17 -11.77 -24.24
CA GLU A 209 16.44 -12.53 -24.20
C GLU A 209 16.98 -12.85 -25.60
N GLY A 210 16.08 -13.00 -26.58
CA GLY A 210 16.42 -13.43 -27.93
C GLY A 210 16.26 -12.36 -29.01
N THR A 211 17.29 -12.20 -29.84
CA THR A 211 17.21 -11.47 -31.12
C THR A 211 16.32 -12.19 -32.16
N ALA A 212 15.38 -11.47 -32.79
CA ALA A 212 14.39 -12.03 -33.72
C ALA A 212 14.34 -11.37 -35.10
N PRO A 213 13.89 -12.06 -36.17
CA PRO A 213 13.51 -13.47 -36.20
C PRO A 213 14.71 -14.42 -36.22
N THR A 214 15.89 -13.94 -36.62
CA THR A 214 17.15 -14.68 -36.62
C THR A 214 18.32 -13.73 -36.38
N PRO A 215 19.37 -14.12 -35.65
CA PRO A 215 20.55 -13.28 -35.40
C PRO A 215 21.24 -12.75 -36.67
N GLU A 216 21.16 -13.46 -37.80
CA GLU A 216 21.80 -13.04 -39.06
C GLU A 216 21.00 -11.98 -39.86
N ALA A 217 19.71 -11.83 -39.56
CA ALA A 217 18.80 -10.90 -40.22
C ALA A 217 17.73 -10.42 -39.25
N PRO A 218 18.13 -9.71 -38.17
CA PRO A 218 17.20 -9.31 -37.13
C PRO A 218 16.24 -8.22 -37.64
N GLN A 219 14.99 -8.34 -37.21
CA GLN A 219 14.00 -7.26 -37.24
C GLN A 219 14.13 -6.38 -36.02
N PHE A 220 14.46 -6.97 -34.87
CA PHE A 220 14.84 -6.30 -33.63
C PHE A 220 15.91 -7.13 -32.91
N LEU A 221 16.63 -6.45 -32.03
CA LEU A 221 17.69 -6.97 -31.18
C LEU A 221 17.17 -7.23 -29.76
N ASP A 222 17.83 -8.11 -29.02
CA ASP A 222 17.54 -8.31 -27.58
C ASP A 222 17.75 -7.00 -26.79
N GLY A 223 18.77 -6.23 -27.17
CA GLY A 223 18.99 -4.89 -26.63
C GLY A 223 18.04 -3.78 -27.10
N ASP A 224 17.01 -4.06 -27.90
CA ASP A 224 16.02 -3.08 -28.33
C ASP A 224 14.84 -2.98 -27.34
N LEU A 225 14.36 -1.76 -27.09
CA LEU A 225 13.12 -1.52 -26.36
C LEU A 225 11.93 -1.54 -27.34
N LEU A 226 10.98 -2.43 -27.13
CA LEU A 226 9.87 -2.75 -28.02
C LEU A 226 8.53 -2.27 -27.45
N SER A 227 7.52 -2.09 -28.31
CA SER A 227 6.14 -1.78 -27.93
C SER A 227 5.21 -2.93 -28.32
N ALA A 228 4.49 -3.47 -27.33
CA ALA A 228 3.52 -4.54 -27.55
C ALA A 228 2.25 -4.04 -28.26
N ARG A 229 1.85 -2.78 -28.03
CA ARG A 229 0.67 -2.18 -28.66
C ARG A 229 0.90 -1.95 -30.15
N THR A 230 2.04 -1.37 -30.53
CA THR A 230 2.26 -0.91 -31.92
C THR A 230 3.07 -1.88 -32.77
N GLY A 231 3.82 -2.81 -32.16
CA GLY A 231 4.73 -3.69 -32.89
C GLY A 231 5.94 -2.94 -33.48
N THR A 232 6.42 -1.92 -32.77
CA THR A 232 7.55 -1.09 -33.22
C THR A 232 8.66 -1.06 -32.19
N ILE A 233 9.90 -0.85 -32.65
CA ILE A 233 11.01 -0.50 -31.77
C ILE A 233 10.78 0.92 -31.23
N VAL A 234 10.60 1.03 -29.92
CA VAL A 234 10.50 2.30 -29.18
C VAL A 234 11.84 3.00 -29.21
N VAL A 235 12.91 2.28 -28.85
CA VAL A 235 14.30 2.75 -28.91
C VAL A 235 15.20 1.58 -29.28
N ALA A 236 16.05 1.75 -30.28
CA ALA A 236 17.02 0.72 -30.66
C ALA A 236 18.22 0.69 -29.69
N ASN A 237 18.90 -0.45 -29.54
CA ASN A 237 20.11 -0.57 -28.72
C ASN A 237 21.16 0.48 -29.07
N ALA A 238 21.31 0.76 -30.37
CA ALA A 238 22.18 1.81 -30.88
C ALA A 238 21.80 3.21 -30.37
N ASP A 239 20.52 3.50 -30.17
CA ASP A 239 20.06 4.82 -29.75
C ASP A 239 20.01 4.96 -28.23
N LEU A 240 19.88 3.84 -27.48
CA LEU A 240 19.96 3.83 -26.01
C LEU A 240 21.31 4.35 -25.51
N LEU A 241 22.39 3.94 -26.18
CA LEU A 241 23.76 4.20 -25.77
C LEU A 241 24.45 5.28 -26.63
N PRO A 242 25.27 6.18 -26.03
CA PRO A 242 25.99 7.23 -26.77
C PRO A 242 26.81 6.67 -27.94
N SER A 243 26.95 7.45 -29.02
CA SER A 243 27.69 7.05 -30.24
C SER A 243 29.15 6.60 -30.03
N SER A 244 29.75 6.86 -28.86
CA SER A 244 31.08 6.36 -28.50
C SER A 244 31.10 4.90 -28.08
N VAL A 245 29.96 4.32 -27.71
CA VAL A 245 29.77 2.90 -27.37
C VAL A 245 29.44 2.13 -28.65
N PRO A 246 29.97 0.92 -28.90
CA PRO A 246 29.71 0.18 -30.14
C PRO A 246 28.34 -0.52 -30.21
N ALA A 247 27.31 0.06 -29.57
CA ALA A 247 25.97 -0.54 -29.44
C ALA A 247 25.17 -0.59 -30.75
N GLY A 248 24.57 -1.74 -31.04
CA GLY A 248 23.81 -2.06 -32.25
C GLY A 248 24.62 -2.85 -33.29
N ILE A 249 24.17 -4.07 -33.59
CA ILE A 249 24.61 -4.85 -34.75
C ILE A 249 23.66 -4.64 -35.94
N PRO A 250 24.15 -4.74 -37.19
CA PRO A 250 25.54 -4.96 -37.60
C PRO A 250 26.39 -3.68 -37.67
N ASP A 251 25.79 -2.51 -37.47
CA ASP A 251 26.40 -1.23 -37.88
C ASP A 251 27.48 -0.70 -36.92
N ARG A 252 27.33 -0.91 -35.60
CA ARG A 252 28.26 -0.40 -34.57
C ARG A 252 29.07 -1.49 -33.87
N GLY A 253 28.55 -2.71 -33.83
CA GLY A 253 29.34 -3.93 -33.70
C GLY A 253 29.06 -4.81 -32.49
N VAL A 254 28.29 -4.36 -31.50
CA VAL A 254 27.93 -5.13 -30.31
C VAL A 254 26.46 -4.91 -29.98
N ASP A 255 25.73 -5.98 -29.72
CA ASP A 255 24.44 -5.90 -29.04
C ASP A 255 24.70 -6.04 -27.55
N PHE A 256 24.20 -5.11 -26.76
CA PHE A 256 24.49 -5.06 -25.33
C PHE A 256 23.42 -5.73 -24.46
N GLY A 257 22.33 -6.25 -25.04
CA GLY A 257 21.17 -6.68 -24.27
C GLY A 257 20.45 -5.52 -23.59
N LEU A 258 19.35 -5.82 -22.91
CA LEU A 258 18.54 -4.86 -22.17
C LEU A 258 17.76 -5.58 -21.05
N ASP A 259 18.39 -5.76 -19.89
CA ASP A 259 17.87 -6.61 -18.80
C ASP A 259 17.05 -5.83 -17.77
N ALA A 260 16.90 -4.54 -18.02
CA ALA A 260 16.12 -3.69 -17.16
C ALA A 260 15.76 -2.42 -17.89
N VAL A 261 14.51 -2.00 -17.76
CA VAL A 261 14.06 -0.73 -18.31
C VAL A 261 12.96 -0.13 -17.46
N ILE A 262 13.06 1.17 -17.26
CA ILE A 262 12.03 1.97 -16.60
C ILE A 262 11.91 3.31 -17.33
N SER A 263 10.73 3.89 -17.27
CA SER A 263 10.48 5.26 -17.73
C SER A 263 9.42 5.92 -16.87
N ASP A 264 9.04 7.16 -17.21
CA ASP A 264 7.75 7.64 -16.74
C ASP A 264 6.61 6.87 -17.43
N ARG A 265 5.40 6.97 -16.87
CA ARG A 265 4.22 6.29 -17.45
C ARG A 265 3.69 7.00 -18.69
N ASP A 266 4.19 8.20 -19.01
CA ASP A 266 3.84 8.94 -20.23
C ASP A 266 4.68 8.51 -21.45
N GLY A 267 5.67 7.64 -21.25
CA GLY A 267 6.54 7.14 -22.32
C GLY A 267 7.56 8.18 -22.79
N ASN A 268 8.07 9.00 -21.87
CA ASN A 268 9.09 9.99 -22.19
C ASN A 268 10.46 9.34 -22.35
N LYS A 269 10.90 9.24 -23.60
CA LYS A 269 12.22 8.66 -23.93
C LYS A 269 13.39 9.30 -23.20
N GLY A 270 13.30 10.60 -22.89
CA GLY A 270 14.34 11.33 -22.15
C GLY A 270 14.46 10.94 -20.67
N GLN A 271 13.53 10.13 -20.15
CA GLN A 271 13.51 9.58 -18.81
C GLN A 271 13.59 8.05 -18.82
N ILE A 272 14.07 7.44 -19.91
CA ILE A 272 14.35 6.00 -19.91
C ILE A 272 15.63 5.76 -19.12
N TYR A 273 15.54 4.95 -18.08
CA TYR A 273 16.68 4.37 -17.39
C TYR A 273 16.72 2.88 -17.64
N PHE A 274 17.90 2.31 -17.73
CA PHE A 274 18.07 0.93 -18.14
C PHE A 274 19.37 0.31 -17.64
N SER A 275 19.45 -1.02 -17.70
CA SER A 275 20.68 -1.80 -17.53
C SER A 275 20.91 -2.68 -18.77
N THR A 276 22.04 -3.38 -18.84
CA THR A 276 22.46 -4.11 -20.04
C THR A 276 23.12 -5.43 -19.67
N GLU A 277 22.87 -6.52 -20.39
CA GLU A 277 23.45 -7.86 -20.20
C GLU A 277 24.98 -7.89 -20.08
N ILE A 278 25.68 -6.97 -20.76
CA ILE A 278 27.14 -6.99 -20.76
C ILE A 278 27.77 -5.63 -20.47
N LEU A 279 28.87 -5.68 -19.73
CA LEU A 279 29.69 -4.51 -19.41
C LEU A 279 30.41 -3.90 -20.62
N TYR A 280 30.82 -2.64 -20.48
CA TYR A 280 31.69 -1.93 -21.43
C TYR A 280 32.81 -1.18 -20.73
N GLU A 281 34.07 -1.52 -21.02
CA GLU A 281 35.26 -0.89 -20.43
C GLU A 281 35.70 0.44 -21.10
N GLY A 282 34.91 0.96 -22.05
CA GLY A 282 35.25 2.16 -22.82
C GLY A 282 34.87 3.48 -22.14
N ARG A 283 34.48 4.49 -22.92
CA ARG A 283 34.01 5.79 -22.41
C ARG A 283 32.65 6.18 -23.04
N PRO A 284 31.57 6.31 -22.24
CA PRO A 284 31.49 5.97 -20.81
C PRO A 284 31.75 4.48 -20.56
N SER A 285 32.21 4.12 -19.36
CA SER A 285 32.28 2.73 -18.91
C SER A 285 31.08 2.41 -18.03
N PHE A 286 30.61 1.18 -18.08
CA PHE A 286 29.49 0.68 -17.26
C PHE A 286 29.62 -0.84 -17.09
N THR A 287 29.05 -1.36 -16.00
CA THR A 287 28.86 -2.80 -15.79
C THR A 287 27.44 -3.23 -16.17
N ASP A 288 27.22 -4.53 -16.21
CA ASP A 288 25.93 -5.17 -16.44
C ASP A 288 24.89 -4.86 -15.34
N GLY A 289 25.33 -4.59 -14.11
CA GLY A 289 24.43 -4.16 -13.04
C GLY A 289 24.25 -2.64 -12.86
N ASP A 290 24.82 -1.81 -13.73
CA ASP A 290 24.73 -0.34 -13.62
C ASP A 290 23.40 0.18 -14.21
N VAL A 291 22.82 1.21 -13.61
CA VAL A 291 21.66 1.92 -14.19
C VAL A 291 22.16 3.09 -15.01
N LEU A 292 21.85 3.10 -16.30
CA LEU A 292 22.17 4.15 -17.26
C LEU A 292 20.94 5.01 -17.55
N LEU A 293 21.17 6.24 -18.00
CA LEU A 293 20.13 7.13 -18.52
C LEU A 293 20.25 7.25 -20.05
N PHE A 294 19.12 7.19 -20.75
CA PHE A 294 19.03 7.31 -22.21
C PHE A 294 19.90 8.43 -22.79
N GLY A 295 20.76 8.07 -23.74
CA GLY A 295 21.67 8.99 -24.43
C GLY A 295 22.78 9.58 -23.56
N ASN A 296 22.90 9.12 -22.31
CA ASN A 296 23.86 9.59 -21.31
C ASN A 296 24.67 8.41 -20.73
N GLY A 297 25.35 8.60 -19.59
CA GLY A 297 26.11 7.56 -18.90
C GLY A 297 25.40 6.99 -17.66
N VAL A 298 26.19 6.31 -16.83
CA VAL A 298 25.77 5.71 -15.55
C VAL A 298 25.19 6.77 -14.60
N VAL A 299 24.03 6.47 -14.04
CA VAL A 299 23.36 7.24 -12.99
C VAL A 299 23.38 6.55 -11.64
N CYS A 300 23.37 5.21 -11.60
CA CYS A 300 23.55 4.40 -10.39
C CYS A 300 24.54 3.31 -10.73
N THR A 301 25.60 3.15 -9.94
CA THR A 301 26.41 1.94 -10.07
C THR A 301 25.71 0.75 -9.42
N ASN A 302 26.04 -0.48 -9.80
CA ASN A 302 25.52 -1.66 -9.11
C ASN A 302 25.84 -1.61 -7.59
N ASP A 303 27.07 -1.19 -7.25
CA ASP A 303 27.50 -0.92 -5.86
C ASP A 303 26.59 0.09 -5.16
N ASP A 304 26.12 1.15 -5.84
CA ASP A 304 25.20 2.12 -5.23
C ASP A 304 23.87 1.49 -4.80
N LEU A 305 23.40 0.48 -5.55
CA LEU A 305 22.15 -0.25 -5.27
C LEU A 305 22.33 -1.28 -4.17
N VAL A 306 23.40 -2.08 -4.23
CA VAL A 306 23.55 -3.27 -3.38
C VAL A 306 24.38 -3.06 -2.12
N GLN A 307 25.23 -2.04 -2.05
CA GLN A 307 26.20 -1.87 -0.95
C GLN A 307 25.57 -1.89 0.44
N CYS A 308 24.31 -1.44 0.54
CA CYS A 308 23.63 -1.33 1.80
C CYS A 308 23.06 -2.65 2.34
N PHE A 309 23.06 -3.70 1.51
CA PHE A 309 22.90 -5.09 1.93
C PHE A 309 24.24 -5.75 2.30
N GLU A 310 25.35 -5.01 2.21
CA GLU A 310 26.71 -5.46 2.52
C GLU A 310 27.12 -6.79 1.83
N PRO A 311 26.93 -6.95 0.51
CA PRO A 311 27.40 -8.13 -0.21
C PRO A 311 28.94 -8.21 -0.23
N LYS A 312 29.47 -9.40 -0.54
CA LYS A 312 30.92 -9.63 -0.64
C LYS A 312 31.54 -9.17 -1.96
N THR A 313 30.70 -8.79 -2.93
CA THR A 313 31.07 -8.25 -4.24
C THR A 313 30.34 -6.93 -4.46
N LYS A 314 30.78 -6.15 -5.44
CA LYS A 314 30.20 -4.86 -5.84
C LYS A 314 29.37 -4.94 -7.12
N GLU A 315 29.47 -6.07 -7.80
CA GLU A 315 28.91 -6.37 -9.11
C GLU A 315 28.18 -7.70 -8.95
N LEU A 316 26.84 -7.67 -9.10
CA LEU A 316 25.87 -8.75 -8.95
C LEU A 316 24.90 -8.81 -10.15
N GLY A 317 25.17 -8.05 -11.23
CA GLY A 317 24.22 -7.87 -12.34
C GLY A 317 22.92 -7.16 -11.92
N LEU A 318 21.98 -7.05 -12.86
CA LEU A 318 20.66 -6.49 -12.61
C LEU A 318 19.64 -7.04 -13.62
N ASP A 319 18.76 -7.92 -13.17
CA ASP A 319 17.78 -8.59 -14.04
C ASP A 319 16.39 -7.95 -14.00
N ALA A 320 16.15 -7.01 -13.09
CA ALA A 320 14.88 -6.32 -13.03
C ALA A 320 15.03 -4.94 -12.46
N LEU A 321 14.29 -3.99 -13.03
CA LEU A 321 14.25 -2.62 -12.54
C LEU A 321 12.83 -2.08 -12.58
N ALA A 322 12.41 -1.51 -11.47
CA ALA A 322 11.15 -0.79 -11.37
C ALA A 322 11.37 0.51 -10.59
N ILE A 323 10.72 1.57 -11.05
CA ILE A 323 10.48 2.74 -10.20
C ILE A 323 9.07 2.57 -9.66
N PRO A 324 8.88 2.52 -8.33
CA PRO A 324 7.57 2.90 -7.85
C PRO A 324 7.35 4.31 -8.34
N ARG A 325 6.25 4.51 -9.06
CA ARG A 325 5.68 5.84 -8.98
C ARG A 325 5.54 6.06 -7.47
N GLU A 326 6.06 7.18 -6.94
CA GLU A 326 5.38 7.81 -5.81
C GLU A 326 3.92 7.70 -6.21
N ALA A 327 3.15 6.80 -5.58
CA ALA A 327 1.75 6.62 -5.90
C ALA A 327 1.26 8.05 -5.91
N GLU A 328 0.92 8.60 -7.09
CA GLU A 328 0.69 10.05 -7.22
C GLU A 328 -0.20 10.35 -6.05
N LEU A 329 0.32 11.09 -5.05
CA LEU A 329 -0.19 10.94 -3.70
C LEU A 329 -1.56 11.60 -3.73
N LYS A 330 -2.55 10.83 -4.16
CA LYS A 330 -3.87 11.32 -4.44
C LYS A 330 -4.46 11.56 -3.06
N PRO A 331 -5.22 12.63 -2.87
CA PRO A 331 -5.92 12.81 -1.63
C PRO A 331 -6.81 11.59 -1.45
N GLN A 332 -6.51 10.77 -0.44
CA GLN A 332 -7.18 9.49 -0.25
C GLN A 332 -7.24 9.07 1.21
N ILE A 333 -8.27 8.33 1.57
CA ILE A 333 -8.36 7.59 2.84
C ILE A 333 -7.50 6.32 2.73
N THR A 334 -6.67 6.07 3.75
CA THR A 334 -5.77 4.91 3.78
C THR A 334 -6.11 3.92 4.89
N HIS A 335 -6.66 4.39 6.02
CA HIS A 335 -6.98 3.51 7.16
C HIS A 335 -8.23 3.95 7.93
N PHE A 336 -8.90 2.98 8.56
CA PHE A 336 -9.96 3.16 9.55
C PHE A 336 -9.52 2.47 10.85
N ASN A 337 -9.38 3.19 11.97
CA ASN A 337 -8.81 2.65 13.22
C ASN A 337 -7.54 1.82 12.94
N GLN A 338 -6.58 2.39 12.20
CA GLN A 338 -5.33 1.76 11.71
C GLN A 338 -5.49 0.45 10.89
N VAL A 339 -6.72 0.02 10.57
CA VAL A 339 -6.98 -1.03 9.59
C VAL A 339 -6.81 -0.44 8.20
N SER A 340 -5.84 -0.93 7.43
CA SER A 340 -5.66 -0.52 6.03
C SER A 340 -6.93 -0.79 5.23
N VAL A 341 -7.30 0.13 4.34
CA VAL A 341 -8.44 -0.04 3.43
C VAL A 341 -8.33 -1.30 2.57
N SER A 342 -7.11 -1.81 2.33
CA SER A 342 -6.86 -3.08 1.64
C SER A 342 -7.29 -4.32 2.43
N LYS A 343 -7.48 -4.18 3.75
CA LYS A 343 -7.91 -5.25 4.67
C LYS A 343 -9.40 -5.19 4.99
N ILE A 344 -10.15 -4.29 4.33
CA ILE A 344 -11.59 -4.14 4.49
C ILE A 344 -12.26 -4.72 3.26
N SER A 345 -13.18 -5.68 3.48
CA SER A 345 -13.94 -6.32 2.42
C SER A 345 -14.97 -5.38 1.80
N THR A 346 -15.56 -5.78 0.67
CA THR A 346 -16.68 -5.06 0.04
C THR A 346 -17.95 -5.03 0.90
N SER A 347 -18.05 -5.92 1.89
CA SER A 347 -19.11 -5.93 2.90
C SER A 347 -18.82 -4.98 4.08
N GLY A 348 -17.70 -4.25 4.04
CA GLY A 348 -17.28 -3.30 5.06
C GLY A 348 -16.71 -3.91 6.34
N LEU A 349 -16.42 -5.22 6.32
CA LEU A 349 -15.84 -5.97 7.43
C LEU A 349 -14.32 -6.12 7.26
N ALA A 350 -13.58 -5.94 8.34
CA ALA A 350 -12.12 -6.00 8.40
C ALA A 350 -11.58 -7.42 8.64
N TYR A 351 -10.43 -7.71 8.04
CA TYR A 351 -9.69 -8.96 8.16
C TYR A 351 -10.49 -10.22 7.77
N SER A 352 -9.87 -11.40 7.91
CA SER A 352 -10.52 -12.68 7.64
C SER A 352 -11.51 -13.11 8.72
N ILE A 353 -11.46 -12.50 9.91
CA ILE A 353 -12.38 -12.75 11.02
C ILE A 353 -13.60 -11.80 11.01
N GLU A 354 -13.80 -11.08 9.91
CA GLU A 354 -15.01 -10.32 9.60
C GLU A 354 -15.43 -9.32 10.69
N GLN A 355 -14.52 -8.41 11.06
CA GLN A 355 -14.77 -7.44 12.13
C GLN A 355 -15.46 -6.16 11.65
N PRO A 356 -16.57 -5.73 12.29
CA PRO A 356 -17.17 -4.42 12.04
C PRO A 356 -16.40 -3.31 12.78
N PHE A 357 -16.78 -2.05 12.55
CA PHE A 357 -16.24 -0.87 13.23
C PHE A 357 -17.29 -0.22 14.13
N GLY A 358 -16.88 0.42 15.21
CA GLY A 358 -17.85 1.01 16.12
C GLY A 358 -17.29 2.07 17.05
N GLN A 359 -18.21 2.71 17.76
CA GLN A 359 -18.02 3.83 18.67
C GLN A 359 -17.28 4.98 18.00
N TRP A 360 -15.96 5.07 18.21
CA TRP A 360 -15.09 6.07 17.63
C TRP A 360 -14.23 5.45 16.54
N ILE A 361 -14.25 6.05 15.35
CA ILE A 361 -13.50 5.58 14.18
C ILE A 361 -12.55 6.70 13.73
N GLN A 362 -11.26 6.48 13.93
CA GLN A 362 -10.20 7.31 13.38
C GLN A 362 -10.09 7.06 11.88
N ILE A 363 -10.17 8.10 11.07
CA ILE A 363 -10.04 7.99 9.62
C ILE A 363 -8.75 8.67 9.21
N HIS A 364 -7.80 7.89 8.70
CA HIS A 364 -6.47 8.36 8.30
C HIS A 364 -6.35 8.44 6.79
N GLY A 365 -5.46 9.31 6.33
CA GLY A 365 -5.22 9.45 4.91
C GLY A 365 -4.16 10.46 4.55
N TYR A 366 -4.09 10.73 3.25
CA TYR A 366 -3.14 11.65 2.66
C TYR A 366 -3.84 12.86 2.07
N LEU A 367 -3.21 14.03 2.19
CA LEU A 367 -3.66 15.29 1.57
C LEU A 367 -2.47 15.96 0.87
N LEU A 368 -2.72 16.44 -0.35
CA LEU A 368 -1.74 17.20 -1.10
C LEU A 368 -1.58 18.64 -0.57
N PRO A 369 -0.40 19.27 -0.70
CA PRO A 369 -0.16 20.65 -0.26
C PRO A 369 -1.08 21.69 -0.88
N GLU A 370 -1.52 21.48 -2.12
CA GLU A 370 -2.43 22.40 -2.85
C GLU A 370 -3.89 22.38 -2.39
N ILE A 371 -4.28 21.44 -1.53
CA ILE A 371 -5.65 21.40 -1.01
C ILE A 371 -5.86 22.57 -0.05
N GLU A 372 -6.97 23.27 -0.24
CA GLU A 372 -7.41 24.41 0.57
C GLU A 372 -8.25 23.94 1.76
N GLU A 373 -9.23 23.08 1.49
CA GLU A 373 -10.16 22.52 2.47
C GLU A 373 -10.42 21.04 2.17
N PHE A 374 -10.71 20.25 3.19
CA PHE A 374 -11.10 18.85 3.03
C PHE A 374 -12.16 18.45 4.04
N ARG A 375 -12.89 17.38 3.75
CA ARG A 375 -13.79 16.71 4.68
C ARG A 375 -13.90 15.24 4.35
N VAL A 376 -14.18 14.42 5.36
CA VAL A 376 -14.63 13.05 5.13
C VAL A 376 -16.14 13.03 5.26
N VAL A 377 -16.79 12.34 4.33
CA VAL A 377 -18.24 12.22 4.28
C VAL A 377 -18.64 10.76 4.21
N TYR A 378 -19.88 10.48 4.57
CA TYR A 378 -20.46 9.15 4.49
C TYR A 378 -21.89 9.20 3.93
N CYS A 379 -22.34 8.06 3.41
CA CYS A 379 -23.76 7.83 3.13
C CYS A 379 -24.10 6.35 3.30
N ALA A 380 -25.37 6.06 3.58
CA ALA A 380 -25.84 4.68 3.71
C ALA A 380 -25.68 3.92 2.38
N ALA A 381 -25.13 2.71 2.43
CA ALA A 381 -24.78 1.95 1.22
C ALA A 381 -26.01 1.55 0.39
N ASP A 382 -27.17 1.38 1.02
CA ASP A 382 -28.44 1.08 0.37
C ASP A 382 -29.01 2.25 -0.46
N LYS A 383 -28.49 3.47 -0.23
CA LYS A 383 -28.84 4.68 -1.00
C LYS A 383 -27.88 4.98 -2.15
N TRP A 384 -26.88 4.13 -2.39
CA TRP A 384 -25.88 4.38 -3.42
C TRP A 384 -26.47 4.29 -4.84
N PRO A 385 -26.15 5.22 -5.78
CA PRO A 385 -25.32 6.42 -5.60
C PRO A 385 -26.07 7.53 -4.84
N CYS A 386 -25.39 8.08 -3.83
CA CYS A 386 -25.98 9.04 -2.90
C CYS A 386 -26.18 10.41 -3.55
N SER A 387 -27.30 11.06 -3.24
CA SER A 387 -27.57 12.44 -3.66
C SER A 387 -27.06 13.43 -2.60
N GLY A 388 -26.89 14.71 -2.94
CA GLY A 388 -26.37 15.73 -2.01
C GLY A 388 -26.99 15.70 -0.60
N PRO A 389 -28.33 15.60 -0.45
CA PRO A 389 -28.99 15.49 0.86
C PRO A 389 -28.76 14.19 1.63
N ASP A 390 -28.20 13.15 1.00
CA ASP A 390 -27.87 11.86 1.62
C ASP A 390 -26.40 11.77 2.04
N ILE A 391 -25.61 12.84 1.82
CA ILE A 391 -24.18 12.89 2.11
C ILE A 391 -23.99 13.72 3.38
N ASP A 392 -23.55 13.07 4.44
CA ASP A 392 -23.28 13.70 5.72
C ASP A 392 -21.78 13.87 5.94
N GLY A 393 -21.37 15.06 6.37
CA GLY A 393 -20.00 15.34 6.81
C GLY A 393 -19.71 14.77 8.19
N ILE A 394 -18.53 14.19 8.36
CA ILE A 394 -18.07 13.73 9.66
C ILE A 394 -17.46 14.91 10.41
N GLU A 395 -18.25 15.49 11.30
CA GLU A 395 -17.88 16.67 12.08
C GLU A 395 -17.00 16.32 13.29
N VAL A 396 -15.95 17.11 13.53
CA VAL A 396 -15.28 17.20 14.83
C VAL A 396 -15.76 18.48 15.50
N VAL A 397 -16.73 18.34 16.41
CA VAL A 397 -17.44 19.49 17.01
C VAL A 397 -16.51 20.30 17.93
N SER A 398 -16.48 21.62 17.74
CA SER A 398 -15.64 22.51 18.57
C SER A 398 -15.98 22.45 20.06
N ALA A 399 -17.22 22.11 20.42
CA ALA A 399 -17.69 22.00 21.80
C ALA A 399 -17.06 20.84 22.58
N GLN A 400 -16.57 19.81 21.88
CA GLN A 400 -15.83 18.71 22.52
C GLN A 400 -14.40 19.13 22.90
N ASN A 401 -13.95 20.31 22.46
CA ASN A 401 -12.70 20.92 22.91
C ASN A 401 -11.48 20.00 22.71
N TRP A 402 -11.38 19.39 21.54
CA TRP A 402 -10.26 18.52 21.16
C TRP A 402 -8.96 19.31 21.08
N HIS A 403 -7.86 18.72 21.56
CA HIS A 403 -6.53 19.32 21.55
C HIS A 403 -5.51 18.37 20.94
N VAL A 404 -4.58 18.93 20.16
CA VAL A 404 -3.39 18.23 19.68
C VAL A 404 -2.23 18.57 20.63
N ALA A 405 -1.57 17.55 21.21
CA ALA A 405 -0.42 17.76 22.08
C ALA A 405 0.80 18.21 21.29
N ALA A 406 0.97 19.52 21.22
CA ALA A 406 2.13 20.16 20.68
C ALA A 406 3.12 20.43 21.83
N SER A 407 4.09 19.53 22.01
CA SER A 407 5.30 19.80 22.80
C SER A 407 6.46 19.00 22.21
N ASP A 408 7.02 19.48 21.09
CA ASP A 408 8.23 18.90 20.50
C ASP A 408 9.52 19.33 21.26
N GLY A 409 9.44 20.31 22.16
CA GLY A 409 10.58 20.85 22.90
C GLY A 409 11.49 21.77 22.08
N TRP A 410 11.11 22.10 20.84
CA TRP A 410 11.87 22.94 19.90
C TRP A 410 11.19 24.27 19.55
N GLY A 411 10.00 24.54 20.10
CA GLY A 411 9.37 25.87 20.12
C GLY A 411 8.48 26.21 18.92
N THR A 412 8.30 25.27 17.98
CA THR A 412 7.37 25.39 16.84
C THR A 412 5.98 24.85 17.18
N CYS A 413 5.94 23.80 17.98
CA CYS A 413 4.73 23.15 18.45
C CYS A 413 4.62 23.37 19.97
N ASP A 414 4.37 24.60 20.40
CA ASP A 414 4.15 24.95 21.81
C ASP A 414 2.66 25.29 22.07
N GLY A 415 2.03 24.54 22.98
CA GLY A 415 0.73 24.84 23.60
C GLY A 415 -0.47 24.11 22.99
N ASP A 416 -1.57 24.08 23.75
CA ASP A 416 -2.84 23.45 23.36
C ASP A 416 -3.38 24.06 22.06
N LYS A 417 -3.50 23.24 21.01
CA LYS A 417 -4.09 23.63 19.73
C LYS A 417 -5.41 22.91 19.52
N HIS A 418 -6.47 23.68 19.30
CA HIS A 418 -7.77 23.13 18.99
C HIS A 418 -7.83 22.55 17.59
N TRP A 419 -8.47 21.39 17.44
CA TRP A 419 -8.75 20.75 16.17
C TRP A 419 -10.25 20.50 16.07
N PHE A 420 -10.91 21.11 15.09
CA PHE A 420 -12.35 20.98 14.84
C PHE A 420 -12.67 21.30 13.38
N SER A 421 -13.79 20.80 12.89
CA SER A 421 -14.33 21.15 11.57
C SER A 421 -15.45 22.20 11.70
N ASP A 422 -15.95 22.68 10.57
CA ASP A 422 -17.28 23.32 10.53
C ASP A 422 -18.41 22.29 10.64
N THR A 423 -19.66 22.78 10.63
CA THR A 423 -20.88 21.97 10.76
C THR A 423 -21.16 21.03 9.59
N ASP A 424 -20.50 21.25 8.45
CA ASP A 424 -20.60 20.41 7.26
C ASP A 424 -19.39 19.46 7.13
N GLY A 425 -18.53 19.42 8.16
CA GLY A 425 -17.35 18.57 8.27
C GLY A 425 -16.07 19.12 7.62
N TRP A 426 -16.06 20.36 7.13
CA TRP A 426 -14.88 20.93 6.47
C TRP A 426 -13.80 21.39 7.45
N PHE A 427 -12.57 21.03 7.12
CA PHE A 427 -11.34 21.45 7.78
C PHE A 427 -10.52 22.35 6.88
N ASN A 428 -9.83 23.31 7.47
CA ASN A 428 -8.77 24.06 6.79
C ASN A 428 -7.53 23.16 6.63
N ALA A 429 -7.15 22.88 5.39
CA ALA A 429 -6.07 21.93 5.11
C ALA A 429 -4.68 22.45 5.53
N SER A 430 -4.47 23.77 5.51
CA SER A 430 -3.21 24.38 5.98
C SER A 430 -3.06 24.28 7.49
N GLU A 431 -4.14 24.50 8.24
CA GLU A 431 -4.15 24.33 9.69
C GLU A 431 -3.94 22.85 10.07
N TYR A 432 -4.66 21.94 9.40
CA TYR A 432 -4.47 20.49 9.59
C TYR A 432 -3.02 20.05 9.36
N ARG A 433 -2.38 20.46 8.26
CA ARG A 433 -0.97 20.12 7.99
C ARG A 433 -0.03 20.65 9.08
N THR A 434 -0.26 21.87 9.55
CA THR A 434 0.52 22.45 10.66
C THR A 434 0.37 21.63 11.95
N LEU A 435 -0.84 21.13 12.24
CA LEU A 435 -1.09 20.27 13.39
C LEU A 435 -0.46 18.88 13.20
N ARG A 436 -0.49 18.33 11.98
CA ARG A 436 0.13 17.06 11.64
C ARG A 436 1.65 17.08 11.74
N ASP A 437 2.29 18.21 11.42
CA ASP A 437 3.74 18.38 11.66
C ASP A 437 4.09 18.27 13.16
N CYS A 438 3.15 18.60 14.06
CA CYS A 438 3.29 18.43 15.50
C CYS A 438 2.88 17.03 16.00
N THR A 439 1.94 16.38 15.32
CA THR A 439 1.44 15.04 15.64
C THR A 439 1.29 14.23 14.36
N SER A 440 2.32 13.45 14.04
CA SER A 440 2.45 12.77 12.75
C SER A 440 1.29 11.81 12.45
N ASP A 441 0.63 11.29 13.48
CA ASP A 441 -0.50 10.36 13.40
C ASP A 441 -1.87 11.06 13.58
N LEU A 442 -1.98 12.35 13.26
CA LEU A 442 -3.26 13.06 13.31
C LEU A 442 -4.23 12.55 12.22
N PRO A 443 -5.38 11.93 12.59
CA PRO A 443 -6.35 11.46 11.59
C PRO A 443 -6.97 12.61 10.82
N LEU A 444 -7.47 12.36 9.61
CA LEU A 444 -8.24 13.32 8.81
C LEU A 444 -9.49 13.78 9.56
N THR A 445 -10.17 12.86 10.23
CA THR A 445 -11.32 13.15 11.10
C THR A 445 -11.52 12.03 12.12
N MET A 446 -12.39 12.27 13.10
CA MET A 446 -12.86 11.28 14.06
C MET A 446 -14.37 11.10 13.91
N TRP A 447 -14.81 9.89 13.57
CA TRP A 447 -16.23 9.59 13.45
C TRP A 447 -16.80 8.99 14.73
N ASN A 448 -17.75 9.68 15.35
CA ASN A 448 -18.65 9.05 16.32
C ASN A 448 -19.73 8.26 15.59
N SER A 449 -19.48 6.98 15.34
CA SER A 449 -20.42 6.11 14.62
C SER A 449 -21.73 5.88 15.37
N MET A 450 -21.77 6.10 16.70
CA MET A 450 -23.01 6.02 17.49
C MET A 450 -24.07 7.05 17.06
N THR A 451 -23.66 8.13 16.37
CA THR A 451 -24.57 9.18 15.89
C THR A 451 -24.99 8.98 14.44
N ALA A 452 -24.55 7.89 13.78
CA ALA A 452 -25.00 7.56 12.45
C ALA A 452 -26.52 7.27 12.44
N PRO A 453 -27.25 7.52 11.33
CA PRO A 453 -28.69 7.29 11.26
C PRO A 453 -29.13 5.86 11.61
N ASP A 454 -28.33 4.89 11.18
CA ASP A 454 -28.36 3.49 11.60
C ASP A 454 -27.00 3.14 12.23
N PRO A 455 -26.92 2.96 13.56
CA PRO A 455 -25.65 2.75 14.25
C PRO A 455 -25.02 1.38 13.95
N ASP A 456 -25.76 0.45 13.34
CA ASP A 456 -25.28 -0.89 12.94
C ASP A 456 -25.35 -1.08 11.41
N GLY A 457 -25.48 0.03 10.67
CA GLY A 457 -25.66 0.03 9.22
C GLY A 457 -24.35 -0.12 8.42
N LEU A 458 -24.50 -0.45 7.14
CA LEU A 458 -23.41 -0.41 6.17
C LEU A 458 -23.34 0.97 5.50
N TYR A 459 -22.16 1.59 5.51
CA TYR A 459 -21.92 2.91 4.94
C TYR A 459 -20.84 2.90 3.88
N ILE A 460 -20.93 3.83 2.94
CA ILE A 460 -19.85 4.19 2.02
C ILE A 460 -19.25 5.50 2.54
N VAL A 461 -17.95 5.49 2.80
CA VAL A 461 -17.18 6.63 3.30
C VAL A 461 -16.20 7.08 2.23
N TRP A 462 -16.01 8.39 2.09
CA TRP A 462 -14.99 8.92 1.18
C TRP A 462 -14.51 10.33 1.55
N LEU A 463 -13.35 10.73 1.01
CA LEU A 463 -12.76 12.05 1.09
C LEU A 463 -13.31 12.99 0.01
N GLN A 464 -13.70 14.20 0.43
CA GLN A 464 -13.92 15.34 -0.45
C GLN A 464 -12.92 16.44 -0.13
N TYR A 465 -12.50 17.18 -1.15
CA TYR A 465 -11.51 18.24 -1.00
C TYR A 465 -11.72 19.36 -2.01
N ARG A 466 -11.24 20.56 -1.67
CA ARG A 466 -11.29 21.75 -2.54
C ARG A 466 -9.90 22.17 -2.95
N ARG A 467 -9.76 22.46 -4.24
CA ARG A 467 -8.57 23.04 -4.85
C ARG A 467 -9.01 24.08 -5.87
N GLU A 468 -8.46 25.29 -5.78
CA GLU A 468 -8.78 26.40 -6.68
C GLU A 468 -10.30 26.71 -6.70
N GLY A 469 -10.96 26.56 -5.54
CA GLY A 469 -12.40 26.75 -5.38
C GLY A 469 -13.29 25.69 -6.05
N ILE A 470 -12.73 24.60 -6.58
CA ILE A 470 -13.47 23.47 -7.16
C ILE A 470 -13.47 22.31 -6.15
N GLU A 471 -14.64 21.72 -5.94
CA GLU A 471 -14.80 20.54 -5.09
C GLU A 471 -14.56 19.25 -5.89
N TYR A 472 -13.72 18.39 -5.33
CA TYR A 472 -13.34 17.10 -5.84
C TYR A 472 -13.71 16.01 -4.84
N ARG A 473 -13.79 14.79 -5.33
CA ARG A 473 -14.04 13.57 -4.57
C ARG A 473 -12.90 12.61 -4.86
N GLU A 474 -12.41 11.90 -3.86
CA GLU A 474 -11.54 10.75 -4.12
C GLU A 474 -12.27 9.72 -5.01
N PRO A 475 -11.55 8.96 -5.85
CA PRO A 475 -12.17 8.03 -6.79
C PRO A 475 -12.64 6.71 -6.14
N TYR A 476 -12.38 6.51 -4.85
CA TYR A 476 -12.62 5.27 -4.14
C TYR A 476 -13.88 5.31 -3.27
N ASN A 477 -14.49 4.14 -3.09
CA ASN A 477 -15.60 3.93 -2.18
C ASN A 477 -15.11 3.01 -1.06
N HIS A 478 -15.15 3.48 0.19
CA HIS A 478 -14.78 2.68 1.35
C HIS A 478 -16.05 2.18 2.03
N TYR A 479 -16.34 0.88 1.92
CA TYR A 479 -17.46 0.28 2.64
C TYR A 479 -17.05 0.06 4.09
N ILE A 480 -17.89 0.48 5.04
CA ILE A 480 -17.65 0.38 6.48
C ILE A 480 -18.93 -0.15 7.13
N GLN A 481 -18.87 -1.38 7.62
CA GLN A 481 -19.94 -2.00 8.40
C GLN A 481 -19.80 -1.52 9.85
N LEU A 482 -20.85 -0.88 10.35
CA LEU A 482 -20.90 -0.46 11.74
C LEU A 482 -21.46 -1.57 12.64
N ASP A 483 -21.01 -1.59 13.88
CA ASP A 483 -21.63 -2.32 14.97
C ASP A 483 -21.42 -1.57 16.29
N ASN A 484 -22.52 -1.05 16.81
CA ASN A 484 -22.60 -0.27 18.03
C ASN A 484 -23.52 -0.94 19.06
N THR A 485 -23.95 -2.17 18.78
CA THR A 485 -24.77 -2.97 19.66
C THR A 485 -23.88 -3.88 20.50
N ARG A 486 -24.21 -4.00 21.78
CA ARG A 486 -23.49 -4.92 22.69
C ARG A 486 -24.16 -6.28 22.61
N PRO A 487 -23.46 -7.37 22.98
CA PRO A 487 -24.11 -8.67 23.09
C PRO A 487 -25.39 -8.63 23.93
N GLU A 488 -26.47 -9.21 23.40
CA GLU A 488 -27.83 -9.15 23.92
C GLU A 488 -28.37 -10.54 24.32
N ASP A 489 -29.56 -10.56 24.92
CA ASP A 489 -30.26 -11.78 25.35
C ASP A 489 -29.46 -12.69 26.29
N LEU A 490 -28.57 -12.09 27.09
CA LEU A 490 -27.74 -12.78 28.07
C LEU A 490 -28.59 -13.46 29.16
N ALA A 491 -28.50 -14.78 29.23
CA ALA A 491 -28.99 -15.59 30.32
C ALA A 491 -27.95 -16.63 30.73
N ILE A 492 -27.84 -16.89 32.04
CA ILE A 492 -26.94 -17.88 32.63
C ILE A 492 -27.66 -18.61 33.77
N ALA A 493 -27.46 -19.93 33.89
CA ALA A 493 -28.03 -20.74 34.96
C ALA A 493 -27.23 -22.04 35.15
N PRO A 494 -27.28 -22.68 36.33
CA PRO A 494 -26.77 -24.03 36.49
C PRO A 494 -27.70 -25.02 35.76
N LYS A 495 -27.14 -26.03 35.09
CA LYS A 495 -27.91 -27.07 34.39
C LYS A 495 -28.80 -27.87 35.35
N ASN A 496 -28.29 -28.13 36.55
CA ASN A 496 -29.00 -28.81 37.63
C ASN A 496 -28.96 -27.94 38.89
N GLY A 497 -30.05 -27.95 39.65
CA GLY A 497 -30.21 -27.08 40.82
C GLY A 497 -31.03 -25.84 40.53
N THR A 498 -30.95 -24.85 41.42
CA THR A 498 -31.68 -23.58 41.28
C THR A 498 -30.75 -22.41 41.53
N ILE A 499 -30.97 -21.31 40.81
CA ILE A 499 -30.36 -20.01 41.12
C ILE A 499 -30.70 -19.64 42.58
N CYS A 500 -29.71 -19.14 43.32
CA CYS A 500 -29.76 -18.90 44.77
C CYS A 500 -30.09 -20.16 45.58
N GLY A 501 -29.79 -21.35 45.05
CA GLY A 501 -29.92 -22.63 45.74
C GLY A 501 -28.67 -23.00 46.52
N GLU A 502 -28.78 -24.07 47.32
CA GLU A 502 -27.69 -24.66 48.09
C GLU A 502 -27.07 -25.83 47.28
N PHE A 503 -25.75 -25.86 47.21
CA PHE A 503 -24.95 -26.89 46.53
C PHE A 503 -23.98 -27.53 47.52
N ILE A 504 -23.69 -28.82 47.32
CA ILE A 504 -22.78 -29.61 48.16
C ILE A 504 -21.65 -30.21 47.31
N PRO A 505 -20.61 -30.83 47.90
CA PRO A 505 -19.51 -31.42 47.12
C PRO A 505 -19.94 -32.45 46.06
N ALA A 506 -21.10 -33.08 46.23
CA ALA A 506 -21.64 -34.04 45.27
C ALA A 506 -22.23 -33.39 44.00
N ASP A 507 -22.49 -32.08 44.03
CA ASP A 507 -23.01 -31.30 42.90
C ASP A 507 -21.90 -30.65 42.06
N MET A 508 -20.64 -30.77 42.49
CA MET A 508 -19.47 -30.21 41.80
C MET A 508 -18.82 -31.25 40.86
N PRO A 509 -18.37 -30.84 39.66
CA PRO A 509 -18.53 -29.50 39.06
C PRO A 509 -19.97 -29.25 38.59
N ILE A 510 -20.36 -27.98 38.58
CA ILE A 510 -21.65 -27.52 38.05
C ILE A 510 -21.49 -27.22 36.56
N MET A 511 -22.23 -27.93 35.71
CA MET A 511 -22.38 -27.54 34.31
C MET A 511 -23.18 -26.24 34.23
N VAL A 512 -22.55 -25.18 33.73
CA VAL A 512 -23.20 -23.89 33.49
C VAL A 512 -23.82 -23.89 32.10
N GLN A 513 -25.07 -23.45 32.02
CA GLN A 513 -25.75 -23.19 30.76
C GLN A 513 -25.89 -21.69 30.52
N GLY A 514 -25.88 -21.28 29.26
CA GLY A 514 -26.11 -19.89 28.88
C GLY A 514 -26.84 -19.72 27.56
N HIS A 515 -27.30 -18.50 27.34
CA HIS A 515 -27.88 -18.01 26.09
C HIS A 515 -27.41 -16.58 25.89
N PHE A 516 -27.01 -16.23 24.67
CA PHE A 516 -26.61 -14.90 24.28
C PHE A 516 -26.56 -14.82 22.75
N TYR A 517 -26.75 -13.61 22.22
CA TYR A 517 -26.75 -13.33 20.80
C TYR A 517 -26.02 -12.03 20.50
N ASP A 518 -25.26 -12.02 19.41
CA ASP A 518 -24.62 -10.84 18.84
C ASP A 518 -24.27 -11.14 17.38
N THR A 519 -24.70 -10.31 16.41
CA THR A 519 -24.46 -10.56 14.97
C THR A 519 -22.97 -10.72 14.64
N HIS A 520 -22.09 -10.09 15.43
CA HIS A 520 -20.65 -10.12 15.28
C HIS A 520 -19.97 -10.68 16.55
N PHE A 521 -20.57 -11.70 17.15
CA PHE A 521 -20.06 -12.37 18.34
C PHE A 521 -18.60 -12.84 18.17
N ARG A 522 -17.79 -12.64 19.21
CA ARG A 522 -16.40 -13.11 19.26
C ARG A 522 -16.24 -14.28 20.21
N SER A 523 -16.53 -14.05 21.49
CA SER A 523 -16.10 -14.94 22.57
C SER A 523 -16.89 -14.75 23.85
N TYR A 524 -16.84 -15.76 24.72
CA TYR A 524 -17.34 -15.66 26.09
C TYR A 524 -16.32 -16.18 27.10
N ARG A 525 -16.56 -15.89 28.38
CA ARG A 525 -15.77 -16.39 29.52
C ARG A 525 -16.68 -16.51 30.73
N LEU A 526 -16.44 -17.54 31.55
CA LEU A 526 -17.02 -17.64 32.88
C LEU A 526 -16.04 -17.15 33.95
N GLU A 527 -16.59 -16.55 34.99
CA GLU A 527 -15.87 -16.13 36.19
C GLU A 527 -16.60 -16.67 37.42
N LEU A 528 -15.86 -17.33 38.31
CA LEU A 528 -16.36 -17.76 39.61
C LEU A 528 -15.76 -16.86 40.69
N SER A 529 -16.59 -16.30 41.56
CA SER A 529 -16.13 -15.53 42.70
C SER A 529 -16.92 -15.87 43.97
N GLY A 530 -16.31 -15.67 45.15
CA GLY A 530 -16.93 -15.99 46.43
C GLY A 530 -15.92 -16.44 47.48
N GLY A 531 -16.40 -17.04 48.57
CA GLY A 531 -15.53 -17.54 49.64
C GLY A 531 -15.23 -16.54 50.75
N ASP A 532 -14.64 -17.04 51.84
CA ASP A 532 -14.03 -16.24 52.91
C ASP A 532 -12.62 -16.79 53.25
N PRO A 533 -11.53 -16.10 52.87
CA PRO A 533 -11.49 -14.80 52.22
C PRO A 533 -11.96 -14.86 50.76
N TRP A 534 -12.53 -13.75 50.28
CA TRP A 534 -12.99 -13.60 48.90
C TRP A 534 -11.91 -13.92 47.87
N ALA A 535 -12.23 -14.82 46.93
CA ALA A 535 -11.37 -15.19 45.81
C ALA A 535 -12.12 -15.14 44.48
N ILE A 536 -11.35 -15.09 43.39
CA ILE A 536 -11.86 -15.05 42.01
C ILE A 536 -11.08 -16.06 41.16
N LYS A 537 -11.80 -16.84 40.37
CA LYS A 537 -11.29 -17.74 39.33
C LYS A 537 -11.83 -17.29 37.97
N TYR A 538 -10.92 -16.93 37.07
CA TYR A 538 -11.23 -16.74 35.66
C TYR A 538 -11.04 -18.07 34.92
N TYR A 539 -12.07 -18.50 34.20
CA TYR A 539 -11.96 -19.60 33.23
C TYR A 539 -11.40 -19.10 31.91
N ASP A 540 -11.01 -20.02 31.03
CA ASP A 540 -10.47 -19.67 29.72
C ASP A 540 -11.52 -18.92 28.89
N GLN A 541 -11.07 -17.93 28.13
CA GLN A 541 -11.92 -17.23 27.16
C GLN A 541 -12.02 -18.10 25.91
N ILE A 542 -13.26 -18.40 25.51
CA ILE A 542 -13.55 -19.30 24.38
C ILE A 542 -14.03 -18.45 23.22
N ASN A 543 -13.27 -18.41 22.11
CA ASN A 543 -13.73 -17.79 20.88
C ASN A 543 -14.59 -18.76 20.09
N HIS A 544 -15.59 -18.25 19.35
CA HIS A 544 -16.50 -19.09 18.57
C HIS A 544 -15.80 -19.93 17.49
N TYR A 545 -14.59 -19.55 17.08
CA TYR A 545 -13.79 -20.27 16.09
C TYR A 545 -12.79 -21.27 16.69
N ASP A 546 -12.62 -21.31 18.02
CA ASP A 546 -11.65 -22.21 18.66
C ASP A 546 -12.15 -23.67 18.66
N ASN A 547 -13.46 -23.90 18.70
CA ASN A 547 -14.06 -25.23 18.69
C ASN A 547 -15.40 -25.27 17.94
N LEU A 548 -15.39 -25.77 16.70
CA LEU A 548 -16.58 -25.92 15.84
C LEU A 548 -17.62 -26.94 16.37
N THR A 549 -17.34 -27.64 17.47
CA THR A 549 -18.27 -28.57 18.12
C THR A 549 -18.91 -28.01 19.39
N ASP A 550 -18.54 -26.79 19.77
CA ASP A 550 -19.17 -26.08 20.88
C ASP A 550 -20.60 -25.64 20.50
N ASN A 551 -21.43 -25.33 21.51
CA ASN A 551 -22.78 -24.82 21.34
C ASN A 551 -22.78 -23.30 21.04
N VAL A 552 -21.68 -22.75 20.56
CA VAL A 552 -21.48 -21.32 20.30
C VAL A 552 -20.93 -21.14 18.89
N GLY A 553 -21.58 -20.29 18.10
CA GLY A 553 -21.22 -19.93 16.73
C GLY A 553 -20.87 -18.45 16.61
N SER A 554 -20.70 -17.99 15.37
CA SER A 554 -20.33 -16.61 15.04
C SER A 554 -21.35 -15.55 15.43
N GLU A 555 -22.56 -15.97 15.84
CA GLU A 555 -23.66 -15.09 16.28
C GLU A 555 -24.01 -15.26 17.77
N GLY A 556 -23.22 -16.03 18.52
CA GLY A 556 -23.52 -16.41 19.91
C GLY A 556 -24.00 -17.86 20.04
N THR A 557 -24.89 -18.16 20.98
CA THR A 557 -25.31 -19.56 21.25
C THR A 557 -26.12 -20.19 20.12
N ILE A 558 -25.89 -21.47 19.84
CA ILE A 558 -26.52 -22.22 18.74
C ILE A 558 -27.80 -22.90 19.21
N GLY A 559 -28.93 -22.52 18.60
CA GLY A 559 -30.23 -23.15 18.83
C GLY A 559 -31.11 -22.38 19.82
N PRO A 560 -32.37 -22.84 20.01
CA PRO A 560 -33.32 -22.12 20.86
C PRO A 560 -33.04 -22.38 22.35
N GLY A 561 -32.75 -21.32 23.09
CA GLY A 561 -32.65 -21.32 24.56
C GLY A 561 -31.24 -21.59 25.10
N MET A 562 -31.19 -22.08 26.34
CA MET A 562 -29.95 -22.27 27.08
C MET A 562 -29.19 -23.50 26.59
N VAL A 563 -27.90 -23.35 26.35
CA VAL A 563 -26.98 -24.41 25.94
C VAL A 563 -25.88 -24.62 26.98
N ASP A 564 -25.31 -25.81 27.03
CA ASP A 564 -24.17 -26.09 27.90
C ASP A 564 -22.95 -25.27 27.46
N LEU A 565 -22.29 -24.56 28.40
CA LEU A 565 -21.13 -23.73 28.14
C LEU A 565 -19.84 -24.33 28.73
N TYR A 566 -19.77 -24.48 30.05
CA TYR A 566 -18.56 -24.94 30.73
C TYR A 566 -18.86 -25.42 32.15
N ASP A 567 -18.01 -26.31 32.67
CA ASP A 567 -18.07 -26.81 34.05
C ASP A 567 -17.35 -25.84 35.00
N VAL A 568 -18.03 -25.43 36.07
CA VAL A 568 -17.47 -24.57 37.13
C VAL A 568 -17.39 -25.35 38.45
N ASP A 569 -16.25 -25.24 39.13
CA ASP A 569 -15.99 -25.93 40.40
C ASP A 569 -15.45 -24.96 41.45
N VAL A 570 -16.08 -24.91 42.63
CA VAL A 570 -15.59 -24.12 43.76
C VAL A 570 -14.20 -24.53 44.24
N ASN A 571 -13.79 -25.77 43.96
CA ASN A 571 -12.45 -26.27 44.25
C ASN A 571 -11.37 -25.68 43.31
N ASP A 572 -11.75 -24.92 42.29
CA ASP A 572 -10.82 -24.13 41.46
C ASP A 572 -10.37 -22.83 42.15
N LEU A 573 -11.02 -22.45 43.26
CA LEU A 573 -10.59 -21.36 44.13
C LEU A 573 -9.48 -21.83 45.10
N PRO A 574 -8.71 -20.90 45.71
CA PRO A 574 -7.77 -21.24 46.76
C PRO A 574 -8.47 -22.02 47.89
N ALA A 575 -7.85 -23.09 48.38
CA ALA A 575 -8.47 -23.98 49.37
C ALA A 575 -8.85 -23.25 50.67
N GLU A 576 -8.11 -22.20 51.03
CA GLU A 576 -8.40 -21.33 52.18
C GLU A 576 -9.65 -20.46 52.02
N SER A 577 -10.14 -20.27 50.80
CA SER A 577 -11.33 -19.47 50.47
C SER A 577 -12.62 -20.32 50.42
N ILE A 578 -12.51 -21.64 50.48
CA ILE A 578 -13.68 -22.53 50.40
C ILE A 578 -14.34 -22.61 51.78
N ASP A 579 -15.53 -22.02 51.92
CA ASP A 579 -16.28 -21.94 53.18
C ASP A 579 -17.79 -22.05 52.93
N ASP A 580 -18.57 -22.24 53.99
CA ASP A 580 -20.04 -22.27 53.97
C ASP A 580 -20.61 -20.86 53.72
N CYS A 581 -20.63 -20.46 52.44
CA CYS A 581 -20.94 -19.09 52.02
C CYS A 581 -21.51 -19.01 50.59
N ALA A 582 -21.82 -17.78 50.16
CA ALA A 582 -22.33 -17.49 48.83
C ALA A 582 -21.21 -17.32 47.80
N TYR A 583 -21.46 -17.86 46.60
CA TYR A 583 -20.62 -17.77 45.42
C TYR A 583 -21.42 -17.19 44.24
N GLU A 584 -20.73 -16.62 43.26
CA GLU A 584 -21.28 -16.03 42.05
C GLU A 584 -20.57 -16.59 40.82
N VAL A 585 -21.35 -16.97 39.80
CA VAL A 585 -20.84 -17.25 38.45
C VAL A 585 -21.29 -16.12 37.52
N GLU A 586 -20.33 -15.39 36.96
CA GLU A 586 -20.58 -14.38 35.92
C GLU A 586 -20.22 -14.93 34.52
N LEU A 587 -21.10 -14.71 33.56
CA LEU A 587 -20.85 -14.84 32.13
C LEU A 587 -20.47 -13.47 31.57
N TRP A 588 -19.31 -13.40 30.95
CA TRP A 588 -18.89 -12.27 30.13
C TRP A 588 -18.94 -12.66 28.66
N THR A 589 -19.50 -11.79 27.82
CA THR A 589 -19.56 -11.97 26.36
C THR A 589 -18.95 -10.75 25.67
N TRP A 590 -18.24 -10.99 24.57
CA TRP A 590 -17.62 -9.96 23.73
C TRP A 590 -18.00 -10.17 22.27
N ASP A 591 -18.24 -9.06 21.57
CA ASP A 591 -18.28 -9.03 20.11
C ASP A 591 -16.87 -8.89 19.53
N ARG A 592 -16.78 -8.78 18.20
CA ARG A 592 -15.52 -8.56 17.47
C ARG A 592 -15.36 -7.14 16.90
N THR A 593 -16.13 -6.17 17.36
CA THR A 593 -16.12 -4.80 16.86
C THR A 593 -14.78 -4.10 17.12
N ILE A 594 -14.24 -3.47 16.08
CA ILE A 594 -13.05 -2.62 16.18
C ILE A 594 -13.48 -1.24 16.67
N ARG A 595 -13.10 -0.93 17.91
CA ARG A 595 -13.46 0.33 18.57
C ARG A 595 -12.22 1.18 18.82
N GLY A 596 -12.32 2.47 18.49
CA GLY A 596 -11.38 3.49 18.94
C GLY A 596 -11.76 3.99 20.34
N TYR A 597 -10.80 4.59 21.04
CA TYR A 597 -11.08 5.34 22.26
C TYR A 597 -11.56 6.76 21.95
N ASP A 598 -12.35 7.31 22.88
CA ASP A 598 -12.49 8.76 22.96
C ASP A 598 -11.09 9.34 23.22
N PHE A 599 -10.75 10.45 22.60
CA PHE A 599 -9.40 11.04 22.59
C PHE A 599 -9.17 11.82 23.89
N ASP A 600 -9.47 11.18 25.02
CA ASP A 600 -9.46 11.79 26.34
C ASP A 600 -8.03 12.01 26.88
N GLU A 601 -7.00 11.44 26.25
CA GLU A 601 -5.61 11.72 26.60
C GLU A 601 -4.70 11.98 25.38
N PRO A 602 -3.85 13.03 25.39
CA PRO A 602 -3.29 13.61 24.16
C PRO A 602 -2.14 12.84 23.50
N ASN A 603 -1.87 11.59 23.88
CA ASN A 603 -0.72 10.80 23.41
C ASN A 603 -1.04 9.31 23.44
N ASP A 604 -2.31 8.97 23.20
CA ASP A 604 -2.72 7.59 23.33
C ASP A 604 -2.42 6.77 22.07
N ASP A 605 -1.14 6.48 21.86
CA ASP A 605 -0.62 5.42 20.99
C ASP A 605 -1.09 4.02 21.45
N ARG A 606 -2.10 3.92 22.35
CA ARG A 606 -2.60 2.62 22.80
C ARG A 606 -3.11 1.86 21.58
N PRO A 607 -2.69 0.59 21.42
CA PRO A 607 -3.18 -0.26 20.35
C PRO A 607 -4.71 -0.29 20.39
N ILE A 608 -5.31 -0.21 19.20
CA ILE A 608 -6.72 -0.44 18.94
C ILE A 608 -7.22 -1.55 19.86
N TRP A 609 -8.27 -1.26 20.63
CA TRP A 609 -8.84 -2.29 21.48
C TRP A 609 -9.57 -3.29 20.60
N PHE A 610 -8.95 -4.44 20.37
CA PHE A 610 -9.62 -5.59 19.74
C PHE A 610 -10.75 -6.16 20.61
N GLY A 611 -10.93 -5.69 21.85
CA GLY A 611 -11.81 -6.33 22.82
C GLY A 611 -13.31 -6.01 22.68
N GLY A 612 -13.76 -5.42 21.57
CA GLY A 612 -15.18 -5.39 21.22
C GLY A 612 -16.10 -4.63 22.19
N TRP A 613 -17.39 -4.59 21.91
CA TRP A 613 -18.42 -4.41 22.93
C TRP A 613 -18.49 -5.62 23.84
N SER A 614 -18.81 -5.38 25.12
CA SER A 614 -19.00 -6.45 26.08
C SER A 614 -20.24 -6.25 26.92
N ASN A 615 -20.81 -7.36 27.35
CA ASN A 615 -21.91 -7.42 28.29
C ASN A 615 -21.68 -8.56 29.27
N LYS A 616 -22.35 -8.51 30.43
CA LYS A 616 -22.24 -9.55 31.43
C LYS A 616 -23.53 -9.79 32.19
N THR A 617 -23.70 -11.02 32.66
CA THR A 617 -24.79 -11.45 33.55
C THR A 617 -24.26 -12.50 34.52
N GLY A 618 -24.93 -12.73 35.64
CA GLY A 618 -24.48 -13.72 36.62
C GLY A 618 -25.61 -14.33 37.41
N PHE A 619 -25.31 -15.43 38.10
CA PHE A 619 -26.18 -16.01 39.12
C PHE A 619 -25.37 -16.35 40.37
N THR A 620 -26.03 -16.34 41.51
CA THR A 620 -25.43 -16.71 42.79
C THR A 620 -25.94 -18.05 43.31
N PHE A 621 -25.19 -18.70 44.18
CA PHE A 621 -25.56 -19.94 44.87
C PHE A 621 -24.83 -20.02 46.22
N ASP A 622 -25.38 -20.76 47.17
CA ASP A 622 -24.72 -21.09 48.44
C ASP A 622 -24.01 -22.44 48.30
N TYR A 623 -22.82 -22.60 48.87
CA TYR A 623 -22.09 -23.86 48.89
C TYR A 623 -21.72 -24.26 50.31
N THR A 624 -22.00 -25.51 50.66
CA THR A 624 -21.67 -26.09 51.97
C THR A 624 -20.65 -27.23 51.79
N PRO A 625 -19.36 -27.02 52.16
CA PRO A 625 -18.25 -27.96 51.90
C PRO A 625 -18.32 -29.36 52.53
#